data_AF-A0A7H4MQ35-F1
#
_entry.id   AF-A0A7H4MQ35-F1
#
_cell.length_a   1.000
_cell.length_b   1.000
_cell.length_c   1.000
_cell.angle_alpha   90.00
_cell.angle_beta   90.00
_cell.angle_gamma   90.00
#
_symmetry.space_group_name_H-M   'P 1'
#
loop_
_entity.id
_entity.type
_entity.pdbx_description
1 polymer ?
#
loop_
_entity_poly.entity_id
_entity_poly.type
_entity_poly.pdbx_seq_one_letter_code
_entity_poly.pdbx_strand_id
1 'polypeptide(L)' 'MMPVLPVVRVANVEEAIALAVQLEGGCHHTAAMHSRNIDNMNQMANAIDTSIFVKNGPCIAGLGWAVRAGPP' A
#
# COMPACT_ATOMS: atom_id res chain seq x y z
N MET A 1 -10.77 -13.25 6.81
CA MET A 1 -10.12 -12.22 7.64
C MET A 1 -11.17 -11.60 8.55
N MET A 2 -10.86 -11.27 9.82
CA MET A 2 -11.78 -10.54 10.71
C MET A 2 -11.74 -9.03 10.41
N PRO A 3 -12.83 -8.26 10.64
CA PRO A 3 -12.89 -6.83 10.33
C PRO A 3 -12.24 -5.96 11.43
N VAL A 4 -10.94 -6.17 11.68
CA VAL A 4 -10.16 -5.39 12.65
C VAL A 4 -8.97 -4.79 11.93
N LEU A 5 -8.78 -3.46 12.03
CA LEU A 5 -7.72 -2.72 11.35
C LEU A 5 -6.79 -2.05 12.38
N PRO A 6 -5.65 -2.66 12.72
CA PRO A 6 -4.67 -2.01 13.60
C PRO A 6 -4.00 -0.84 12.90
N VAL A 7 -3.69 0.22 13.65
CA VAL A 7 -2.99 1.41 13.17
C VAL A 7 -1.73 1.62 14.00
N VAL A 8 -0.57 1.63 13.34
CA VAL A 8 0.73 1.90 13.96
C VAL A 8 1.24 3.25 13.48
N ARG A 9 1.68 4.10 14.41
CA ARG A 9 2.27 5.41 14.09
C ARG A 9 3.79 5.29 14.01
N VAL A 10 4.38 5.97 13.02
CA VAL A 10 5.81 6.08 12.77
C VAL A 10 6.16 7.54 12.51
N ALA A 11 7.44 7.91 12.63
CA ALA A 11 7.84 9.32 12.56
C ALA A 11 7.92 9.87 11.13
N ASN A 12 8.32 9.03 10.17
CA ASN A 12 8.60 9.41 8.79
C ASN A 12 8.26 8.26 7.80
N VAL A 13 8.39 8.53 6.50
CA VAL A 13 7.99 7.59 5.45
C VAL A 13 8.96 6.42 5.32
N GLU A 14 10.23 6.63 5.60
CA GLU A 14 11.27 5.62 5.53
C GLU A 14 11.05 4.54 6.60
N GLU A 15 10.75 4.95 7.83
CA GLU A 15 10.31 4.04 8.90
C GLU A 15 9.01 3.32 8.55
N ALA A 16 8.06 4.02 7.90
CA ALA A 16 6.82 3.41 7.45
C ALA A 16 7.06 2.28 6.44
N ILE A 17 7.95 2.51 5.46
CA ILE A 17 8.31 1.52 4.43
C ILE A 17 9.01 0.32 5.09
N ALA A 18 10.00 0.56 5.95
CA ALA A 18 10.72 -0.51 6.64
C ALA A 18 9.78 -1.37 7.50
N LEU A 19 8.88 -0.73 8.26
CA LEU A 19 7.89 -1.43 9.07
C LEU A 19 6.89 -2.20 8.20
N ALA A 20 6.44 -1.62 7.08
CA ALA A 20 5.51 -2.28 6.17
C ALA A 20 6.10 -3.55 5.56
N VAL A 21 7.38 -3.53 5.15
CA VAL A 21 8.10 -4.71 4.65
C VAL A 21 8.18 -5.80 5.72
N GLN A 22 8.45 -5.42 6.99
CA GLN A 22 8.45 -6.37 8.10
C GLN A 22 7.08 -6.98 8.37
N LEU A 23 6.01 -6.18 8.33
CA LEU A 23 4.64 -6.62 8.59
C LEU A 23 4.06 -7.48 7.46
N GLU A 24 4.54 -7.30 6.22
CA GLU A 24 4.15 -8.12 5.07
C GLU A 24 4.62 -9.57 5.23
N GLY A 25 5.73 -9.79 5.94
CA GLY A 25 6.21 -11.13 6.30
C GLY A 25 6.80 -11.94 5.15
N GLY A 26 7.04 -11.32 3.99
CA GLY A 26 7.61 -11.98 2.81
C GLY A 26 6.60 -12.81 2.01
N CYS A 27 5.30 -12.56 2.15
CA CYS A 27 4.26 -13.22 1.37
C CYS A 27 4.23 -12.73 -0.10
N HIS A 28 4.78 -11.54 -0.37
CA HIS A 28 4.75 -10.84 -1.65
C HIS A 28 3.34 -10.77 -2.27
N HIS A 29 2.30 -10.69 -1.42
CA HIS A 29 0.92 -10.87 -1.88
C HIS A 29 0.28 -9.55 -2.29
N THR A 30 0.11 -8.62 -1.33
CA THR A 30 -0.55 -7.33 -1.60
C THR A 30 -0.12 -6.26 -0.62
N ALA A 31 0.19 -5.07 -1.13
CA ALA A 31 0.38 -3.86 -0.33
C ALA A 31 -0.37 -2.67 -0.94
N ALA A 32 -0.64 -1.66 -0.12
CA ALA A 32 -1.25 -0.41 -0.58
C ALA A 32 -0.59 0.79 0.09
N MET A 33 -0.46 1.89 -0.64
CA MET A 33 0.08 3.15 -0.13
C MET A 33 -0.80 4.32 -0.52
N HIS A 34 -1.03 5.21 0.45
CA HIS A 34 -1.69 6.50 0.25
C HIS A 34 -0.66 7.62 0.39
N SER A 35 -0.29 8.26 -0.72
CA SER A 35 0.70 9.33 -0.80
C SER A 35 0.51 10.16 -2.07
N ARG A 36 0.74 11.48 -1.99
CA ARG A 36 0.82 12.38 -3.15
C ARG A 36 2.23 12.49 -3.72
N ASN A 37 3.25 12.05 -2.98
CA ASN A 37 4.63 12.06 -3.43
C ASN A 37 4.93 10.76 -4.19
N ILE A 38 5.32 10.89 -5.46
CA ILE A 38 5.60 9.78 -6.37
C ILE A 38 6.90 9.05 -6.00
N ASP A 39 7.91 9.77 -5.52
CA ASP A 39 9.18 9.18 -5.13
C ASP A 39 9.00 8.22 -3.95
N ASN A 40 8.20 8.61 -2.97
CA ASN A 40 7.84 7.74 -1.84
C ASN A 40 7.07 6.49 -2.30
N MET A 41 6.15 6.64 -3.27
CA MET A 41 5.42 5.50 -3.83
C MET A 41 6.33 4.57 -4.62
N ASN A 42 7.32 5.13 -5.32
CA ASN A 42 8.30 4.35 -6.06
C ASN A 42 9.23 3.58 -5.11
N GLN A 43 9.73 4.24 -4.07
CA GLN A 43 10.57 3.61 -3.04
C GLN A 43 9.82 2.48 -2.34
N MET A 44 8.56 2.70 -1.94
CA MET A 44 7.73 1.67 -1.32
C MET A 44 7.50 0.47 -2.26
N ALA A 45 7.12 0.73 -3.52
CA ALA A 45 6.87 -0.33 -4.49
C ALA A 45 8.10 -1.22 -4.72
N ASN A 46 9.29 -0.61 -4.83
CA ASN A 46 10.54 -1.35 -5.00
C ASN A 46 10.97 -2.10 -3.74
N ALA A 47 10.63 -1.59 -2.54
CA ALA A 47 11.02 -2.21 -1.28
C ALA A 47 10.11 -3.38 -0.89
N ILE A 48 8.80 -3.29 -1.16
CA ILE A 48 7.81 -4.29 -0.73
C ILE A 48 7.63 -5.46 -1.72
N ASP A 49 7.95 -5.25 -3.01
CA ASP A 49 7.96 -6.28 -4.06
C ASP A 49 6.73 -7.21 -4.10
N THR A 50 5.54 -6.66 -3.81
CA THR A 50 4.30 -7.44 -3.81
C THR A 50 3.72 -7.60 -5.21
N SER A 51 3.07 -8.75 -5.46
CA SER A 51 2.37 -9.04 -6.72
C SER A 51 1.30 -8.00 -7.08
N ILE A 52 0.63 -7.41 -6.08
CA ILE A 52 -0.35 -6.34 -6.25
C ILE A 52 0.03 -5.15 -5.36
N PHE A 53 0.28 -3.99 -5.98
CA PHE A 53 0.53 -2.74 -5.26
C PHE A 53 -0.49 -1.66 -5.63
N VAL A 54 -1.33 -1.26 -4.69
CA VAL A 54 -2.38 -0.25 -4.91
C VAL A 54 -1.91 1.13 -4.44
N LYS A 55 -2.02 2.13 -5.32
CA LYS A 55 -1.66 3.53 -5.04
C LYS A 55 -2.92 4.38 -4.93
N ASN A 56 -3.13 5.02 -3.77
CA ASN A 56 -4.22 5.99 -3.54
C ASN A 56 -5.63 5.45 -3.86
N GLY A 57 -5.91 4.19 -3.51
CA GLY A 57 -7.20 3.56 -3.74
C GLY A 57 -7.46 2.43 -2.75
N PRO A 58 -8.72 1.96 -2.66
CA PRO A 58 -9.04 0.80 -1.84
C PRO A 58 -8.33 -0.44 -2.37
N CYS A 59 -7.90 -1.36 -1.48
CA CYS A 59 -7.14 -2.55 -1.89
C CYS A 59 -7.85 -3.43 -2.94
N ILE A 60 -9.19 -3.40 -2.97
CA ILE A 60 -10.00 -4.11 -3.97
C ILE A 60 -9.77 -3.61 -5.40
N ALA A 61 -9.28 -2.37 -5.58
CA ALA A 61 -8.93 -1.82 -6.89
C ALA A 61 -7.83 -2.64 -7.58
N GLY A 62 -6.99 -3.36 -6.83
CA GLY A 62 -5.98 -4.27 -7.36
C GLY A 62 -6.55 -5.50 -8.08
N LEU A 63 -7.84 -5.81 -7.89
CA LEU A 63 -8.52 -6.94 -8.55
C LEU A 63 -9.25 -6.53 -9.83
N GLY A 64 -9.00 -5.32 -10.35
CA GLY A 64 -9.68 -4.80 -11.54
C GLY A 64 -11.06 -4.19 -11.26
N TRP A 65 -11.46 -4.05 -9.99
CA TRP A 65 -12.63 -3.25 -9.63
C TRP A 65 -12.32 -1.78 -9.84
N ALA A 66 -12.75 -1.23 -10.97
CA ALA A 66 -12.48 0.15 -11.34
C ALA A 66 -13.21 1.13 -10.40
N VAL A 67 -12.48 1.74 -9.46
CA VAL A 67 -12.82 3.09 -8.97
C VAL A 67 -12.36 4.07 -10.05
N ARG A 68 -13.10 4.13 -11.16
CA ARG A 68 -12.95 5.22 -12.10
C ARG A 68 -13.62 6.43 -11.47
N ALA A 69 -12.85 7.33 -10.88
CA ALA A 69 -13.29 8.71 -10.67
C ALA A 69 -13.30 9.42 -12.04
N GLY A 70 -14.32 9.15 -12.84
CA GLY A 70 -14.70 9.99 -13.99
C GLY A 70 -15.85 10.91 -13.58
N PRO A 71 -16.00 12.10 -14.18
CA PRO A 71 -17.09 13.02 -13.84
C PRO A 71 -18.46 12.40 -14.21
N PRO A 72 -19.57 12.89 -13.62
CA PRO A 72 -20.92 12.39 -13.86
C PRO A 72 -21.34 12.46 -15.33
#